data_AF-A0A485N7A0-F1
#
_entry.id   AF-A0A485N7A0-F1
#
_cell.length_a   1.000
_cell.length_b   1.000
_cell.length_c   1.000
_cell.angle_alpha   90.00
_cell.angle_beta   90.00
_cell.angle_gamma   90.00
#
_symmetry.space_group_name_H-M   'P 1'
#
loop_
_entity.id
_entity.type
_entity.pdbx_description
1 polymer ?
#
loop_
_entity_poly.entity_id
_entity_poly.type
_entity_poly.pdbx_seq_one_letter_code
_entity_poly.pdbx_strand_id
1 'polypeptide(L)'
;CARWCPLNSRCVNATACRCSPGFTSLSGDVFTNRLENCDDIDECGPPLAVSCGKFADCQNTEGSFYCKCRPGYLLASGAKAFRNESENTCQGKNHPATFVSPST
;
A
#
# COMPACT_ATOMS: atom_id res chain seq x y z
N CYS A 1 14.23 26.61 -1.66
CA CYS A 1 13.20 25.56 -1.58
C CYS A 1 12.11 26.06 -0.63
N ALA A 2 10.83 25.97 -1.02
CA ALA A 2 9.69 26.49 -0.26
C ALA A 2 9.64 25.86 1.13
N ARG A 3 9.70 26.69 2.18
CA ARG A 3 9.83 26.21 3.57
C ARG A 3 8.49 25.93 4.25
N TRP A 4 7.39 26.22 3.57
CA TRP A 4 6.03 26.13 4.07
C TRP A 4 5.28 24.91 3.52
N CYS A 5 5.96 24.02 2.79
CA CYS A 5 5.34 22.79 2.31
C CYS A 5 4.83 21.94 3.49
N PRO A 6 3.60 21.41 3.42
CA PRO A 6 2.99 20.63 4.50
C PRO A 6 3.67 19.26 4.69
N LEU A 7 3.26 18.52 5.71
CA LEU A 7 3.69 17.12 5.89
C LEU A 7 3.33 16.28 4.66
N ASN A 8 4.07 15.19 4.44
CA ASN A 8 3.86 14.27 3.32
C ASN A 8 3.97 14.96 1.95
N SER A 9 4.79 16.00 1.88
CA SER A 9 5.09 16.74 0.64
C SER A 9 6.58 17.03 0.52
N ARG A 10 6.99 17.36 -0.70
CA ARG A 10 8.34 17.82 -1.05
C ARG A 10 8.26 19.15 -1.76
N CYS A 11 9.25 19.99 -1.55
CA CYS A 11 9.34 21.23 -2.31
C CYS A 11 9.77 20.94 -3.75
N VAL A 12 9.12 21.62 -4.69
CA VAL A 12 9.48 21.61 -6.11
C VAL A 12 10.41 22.79 -6.40
N ASN A 13 10.08 23.98 -5.90
CA ASN A 13 10.90 25.20 -6.04
C ASN A 13 10.69 26.14 -4.84
N ALA A 14 10.98 27.44 -4.96
CA ALA A 14 10.83 28.41 -3.87
C ALA A 14 9.37 28.76 -3.51
N THR A 15 8.43 28.49 -4.42
CA THR A 15 7.01 28.88 -4.30
C THR A 15 6.03 27.71 -4.51
N ALA A 16 6.51 26.50 -4.77
CA ALA A 16 5.67 25.35 -5.07
C ALA A 16 6.11 24.10 -4.32
N CYS A 17 5.11 23.31 -3.95
CA CYS A 17 5.21 22.04 -3.25
C CYS A 17 4.47 20.96 -4.05
N ARG A 18 4.79 19.70 -3.78
CA ARG A 18 4.14 18.52 -4.38
C ARG A 18 3.99 17.44 -3.32
N CYS A 19 2.86 16.75 -3.30
CA CYS A 19 2.68 15.62 -2.40
C CYS A 19 3.70 14.50 -2.68
N SER A 20 4.08 13.80 -1.61
CA SER A 20 4.85 12.57 -1.71
C SER A 20 4.01 11.49 -2.39
N PRO A 21 4.64 10.44 -2.98
CA PRO A 21 3.89 9.31 -3.53
C PRO A 21 3.00 8.69 -2.44
N GLY A 22 1.78 8.27 -2.82
CA GLY A 22 0.77 7.78 -1.89
C GLY A 22 -0.07 8.88 -1.23
N PHE A 23 0.15 10.14 -1.58
CA PHE A 23 -0.64 11.26 -1.07
C PHE A 23 -1.16 12.15 -2.19
N THR A 24 -2.30 12.78 -1.96
CA THR A 24 -2.96 13.67 -2.91
C THR A 24 -3.41 14.97 -2.25
N SER A 25 -3.53 16.03 -3.06
CA SER A 25 -4.11 17.32 -2.68
C SER A 25 -5.25 17.63 -3.65
N LEU A 26 -6.30 18.31 -3.16
CA LEU A 26 -7.41 18.78 -3.98
C LEU A 26 -6.98 19.78 -5.06
N SER A 27 -5.85 20.47 -4.85
CA SER A 27 -5.28 21.42 -5.79
C SER A 27 -4.41 20.79 -6.88
N GLY A 28 -4.18 19.47 -6.83
CA GLY A 28 -3.43 18.70 -7.84
C GLY A 28 -1.98 18.38 -7.45
N ASP A 29 -1.19 17.92 -8.44
CA ASP A 29 0.18 17.38 -8.21
C ASP A 29 1.18 18.45 -7.71
N VAL A 30 1.07 19.69 -8.18
CA VAL A 30 1.93 20.79 -7.76
C VAL A 30 1.07 21.97 -7.33
N PHE A 31 1.25 22.41 -6.09
CA PHE A 31 0.47 23.49 -5.49
C PHE A 31 1.36 24.61 -4.95
N THR A 32 0.83 25.83 -4.99
CA THR A 32 1.50 27.06 -4.51
C THR A 32 0.81 27.67 -3.28
N ASN A 33 -0.35 27.12 -2.90
CA ASN A 33 -1.13 27.55 -1.75
C ASN A 33 -0.56 26.95 -0.45
N ARG A 34 -0.47 27.77 0.60
CA ARG A 34 0.08 27.38 1.91
C ARG A 34 -0.91 26.64 2.80
N LEU A 35 -2.19 26.67 2.46
CA LEU A 35 -3.27 26.01 3.19
C LEU A 35 -3.55 24.59 2.69
N GLU A 36 -2.73 24.10 1.77
CA GLU A 36 -2.86 22.75 1.24
C GLU A 36 -2.39 21.70 2.24
N ASN A 37 -3.06 20.56 2.17
CA ASN A 37 -2.71 19.34 2.87
C ASN A 37 -2.50 18.22 1.86
N CYS A 38 -1.60 17.29 2.18
CA CYS A 38 -1.40 16.07 1.42
C CYS A 38 -2.04 14.94 2.22
N ASP A 39 -3.22 14.53 1.77
CA ASP A 39 -3.99 13.47 2.39
C ASP A 39 -3.58 12.13 1.80
N ASP A 40 -3.61 11.10 2.62
CA ASP A 40 -3.32 9.73 2.22
C ASP A 40 -4.31 9.27 1.13
N ILE A 41 -3.79 8.61 0.11
CA ILE A 41 -4.63 7.99 -0.91
C ILE A 41 -5.04 6.63 -0.39
N ASP A 42 -6.33 6.43 -0.08
CA ASP A 42 -6.84 5.10 0.24
C ASP A 42 -6.91 4.25 -1.03
N GLU A 43 -5.84 3.51 -1.33
CA GLU A 43 -5.80 2.65 -2.52
C GLU A 43 -6.73 1.44 -2.40
N CYS A 44 -7.21 1.10 -1.20
CA CYS A 44 -8.17 0.02 -0.99
C CYS A 44 -9.63 0.49 -1.12
N GLY A 45 -9.87 1.79 -1.00
CA GLY A 45 -11.18 2.42 -1.09
C GLY A 45 -11.56 2.86 -2.51
N PRO A 46 -12.85 3.14 -2.77
CA PRO A 46 -13.27 3.80 -4.00
C PRO A 46 -12.61 5.19 -4.11
N PRO A 47 -12.16 5.62 -5.31
CA PRO A 47 -12.37 5.00 -6.63
C PRO A 47 -11.25 4.05 -7.10
N LEU A 48 -10.14 3.94 -6.37
CA LEU A 48 -8.91 3.24 -6.80
C LEU A 48 -8.82 1.77 -6.38
N ALA A 49 -9.74 1.31 -5.52
CA ALA A 49 -9.87 -0.04 -4.95
C ALA A 49 -9.01 -1.12 -5.63
N VAL A 50 -7.75 -1.21 -5.19
CA VAL A 50 -6.76 -2.11 -5.76
C VAL A 50 -7.19 -3.56 -5.52
N SER A 51 -7.16 -4.35 -6.59
CA SER A 51 -7.29 -5.80 -6.49
C SER A 51 -5.98 -6.40 -5.98
N CYS A 52 -6.08 -7.17 -4.89
CA CYS A 52 -4.99 -8.01 -4.38
C CYS A 52 -5.05 -9.45 -4.91
N GLY A 53 -5.97 -9.75 -5.82
CA GLY A 53 -6.25 -11.09 -6.32
C GLY A 53 -7.03 -11.97 -5.35
N LYS A 54 -7.17 -13.26 -5.70
CA LYS A 54 -7.99 -14.22 -4.96
C LYS A 54 -7.44 -14.50 -3.56
N PHE A 55 -8.34 -14.75 -2.61
CA PHE A 55 -8.01 -15.11 -1.22
C PHE A 55 -7.11 -14.11 -0.50
N ALA A 56 -7.10 -12.86 -0.94
CA ALA A 56 -6.38 -11.77 -0.31
C ALA A 56 -7.28 -10.55 -0.19
N ASP A 57 -6.94 -9.69 0.77
CA ASP A 57 -7.59 -8.40 1.00
C ASP A 57 -6.53 -7.30 0.96
N CYS A 58 -6.93 -6.13 0.46
CA CYS A 58 -6.10 -4.92 0.48
C CYS A 58 -6.11 -4.33 1.89
N GLN A 59 -4.96 -3.81 2.34
CA GLN A 59 -4.85 -3.00 3.54
C GLN A 59 -4.13 -1.69 3.26
N ASN A 60 -4.85 -0.60 3.50
CA ASN A 60 -4.35 0.76 3.35
C ASN A 60 -3.41 1.11 4.51
N THR A 61 -2.37 1.88 4.22
CA THR A 61 -1.39 2.38 5.18
C THR A 61 -1.00 3.80 4.81
N GLU A 62 -0.48 4.58 5.76
CA GLU A 62 -0.07 5.94 5.43
C GLU A 62 1.04 5.96 4.36
N GLY A 63 0.71 6.53 3.19
CA GLY A 63 1.55 6.67 2.00
C GLY A 63 1.65 5.43 1.12
N SER A 64 0.90 4.35 1.39
CA SER A 64 0.94 3.12 0.59
C SER A 64 -0.15 2.12 0.96
N PHE A 65 -0.12 0.95 0.34
CA PHE A 65 -0.95 -0.19 0.73
C PHE A 65 -0.15 -1.48 0.68
N TYR A 66 -0.69 -2.53 1.28
CA TYR A 66 -0.22 -3.88 1.06
C TYR A 66 -1.40 -4.85 0.97
N CYS A 67 -1.17 -5.93 0.26
CA CYS A 67 -2.10 -7.04 0.18
C CYS A 67 -1.80 -8.07 1.27
N LYS A 68 -2.84 -8.68 1.81
CA LYS A 68 -2.72 -9.70 2.85
C LYS A 68 -3.56 -10.91 2.50
N CYS A 69 -2.97 -12.11 2.59
CA CYS A 69 -3.75 -13.34 2.48
C CYS A 69 -4.82 -13.39 3.56
N ARG A 70 -6.02 -13.83 3.17
CA ARG A 70 -7.17 -14.03 4.07
C ARG A 70 -6.81 -15.02 5.18
N PRO A 71 -7.49 -14.95 6.34
CA PRO A 71 -7.33 -15.94 7.40
C PRO A 71 -7.43 -17.37 6.85
N GLY A 72 -6.47 -18.22 7.21
CA GLY A 72 -6.38 -19.59 6.68
C GLY A 72 -5.60 -19.74 5.37
N TYR A 73 -5.06 -18.65 4.81
CA TYR A 73 -4.20 -18.67 3.62
C TYR A 73 -2.81 -18.08 3.94
N LEU A 74 -1.79 -18.57 3.24
CA LEU A 74 -0.42 -18.04 3.29
C LEU A 74 0.15 -18.00 1.87
N LEU A 75 1.13 -17.12 1.63
CA LEU A 75 1.95 -17.19 0.43
C LEU A 75 2.71 -18.51 0.39
N ALA A 76 3.18 -18.92 -0.79
CA ALA A 76 4.04 -20.09 -0.93
C ALA A 76 5.32 -20.00 -0.08
N SER A 77 5.78 -18.78 0.21
CA SER A 77 6.91 -18.49 1.11
C SER A 77 6.58 -18.61 2.61
N GLY A 78 5.32 -18.83 2.97
CA GLY A 78 4.83 -18.81 4.36
C GLY A 78 4.50 -17.42 4.90
N ALA A 79 4.78 -16.35 4.15
CA ALA A 79 4.42 -14.98 4.53
C ALA A 79 2.91 -14.72 4.36
N LYS A 80 2.42 -13.66 5.01
CA LYS A 80 1.00 -13.24 4.97
C LYS A 80 0.74 -12.00 4.14
N ALA A 81 1.76 -11.17 3.89
CA ALA A 81 1.64 -9.88 3.24
C ALA A 81 2.53 -9.80 2.01
N PHE A 82 2.05 -9.08 0.99
CA PHE A 82 2.69 -8.89 -0.31
C PHE A 82 2.24 -7.54 -0.91
N ARG A 83 2.82 -7.08 -2.02
CA ARG A 83 2.64 -5.68 -2.47
C ARG A 83 1.54 -5.47 -3.51
N ASN A 84 1.22 -6.47 -4.32
CA ASN A 84 0.28 -6.34 -5.45
C ASN A 84 -0.23 -7.71 -5.93
N GLU A 85 -1.26 -7.72 -6.78
CA GLU A 85 -1.85 -8.97 -7.31
C GLU A 85 -0.84 -9.91 -7.99
N SER A 86 0.22 -9.40 -8.64
CA SER A 86 1.22 -10.25 -9.30
C SER A 86 2.06 -11.09 -8.33
N GLU A 87 2.14 -10.69 -7.06
CA GLU A 87 2.81 -11.43 -5.99
C GLU A 87 1.87 -12.40 -5.26
N ASN A 88 0.58 -12.44 -5.64
CA ASN A 88 -0.40 -13.28 -4.95
C ASN A 88 -0.13 -14.77 -5.19
N THR A 89 0.33 -15.43 -4.14
CA THR A 89 0.48 -16.89 -4.08
C THR A 89 -0.28 -17.48 -2.88
N CYS A 90 -1.37 -16.82 -2.47
CA CYS A 90 -2.16 -17.22 -1.32
C CYS A 90 -2.81 -18.59 -1.53
N GLN A 91 -2.33 -19.58 -0.79
CA GLN A 91 -2.83 -20.94 -0.79
C GLN A 91 -3.39 -21.30 0.60
N GLY A 92 -4.51 -22.01 0.60
CA GLY A 92 -5.20 -22.39 1.84
C GLY A 92 -4.39 -23.39 2.66
N LYS A 93 -4.52 -23.33 3.98
CA LYS A 93 -3.92 -24.30 4.93
C LYS A 93 -4.50 -25.72 4.85
N ASN A 94 -5.21 -26.06 3.78
CA ASN A 94 -5.64 -27.42 3.45
C ASN A 94 -4.72 -28.13 2.44
N HIS A 95 -3.56 -27.54 2.10
CA HIS A 95 -2.43 -28.39 1.74
C HIS A 95 -1.91 -29.03 3.03
N PRO A 96 -1.90 -30.37 3.12
CA PRO A 96 -1.34 -31.04 4.28
C PRO A 96 0.09 -30.53 4.45
N ALA A 97 0.56 -30.51 5.69
CA ALA A 97 1.98 -30.50 5.95
C ALA A 97 2.59 -31.76 5.28
N THR A 98 2.90 -31.71 3.99
CA THR A 98 3.65 -32.77 3.33
C THR A 98 5.12 -32.49 3.53
N PHE A 99 5.59 -33.00 4.68
CA PHE A 99 6.88 -33.64 4.99
C PHE A 99 8.13 -32.94 4.42
N VAL A 100 9.17 -32.62 5.20
CA VAL A 100 10.12 -33.53 5.87
C VAL A 100 10.79 -32.70 7.01
N SER A 101 11.20 -33.19 8.18
CA SER A 101 11.94 -34.43 8.45
C SER A 101 12.02 -34.77 9.96
N PRO A 102 12.76 -35.81 10.40
CA PRO A 102 12.27 -37.03 11.05
C PRO A 102 12.68 -37.09 12.54
N SER A 103 12.53 -38.25 13.17
CA SER A 103 13.13 -38.64 14.47
C SER A 103 12.38 -38.08 15.69
N THR A 104 11.69 -38.88 16.49
CA THR A 104 12.20 -40.02 17.27
C THR A 104 11.05 -40.97 17.61
#